data_AF-A0A3D4C9Y6-F1
#
_entry.id   AF-A0A3D4C9Y6-F1
#
_cell.length_a   1.000
_cell.length_b   1.000
_cell.length_c   1.000
_cell.angle_alpha   90.00
_cell.angle_beta   90.00
_cell.angle_gamma   90.00
#
_symmetry.space_group_name_H-M   'P 1'
#
loop_
_entity.id
_entity.type
_entity.pdbx_description
1 polymer ?
#
loop_
_entity_poly.entity_id
_entity_poly.type
_entity_poly.pdbx_seq_one_letter_code
_entity_poly.pdbx_strand_id
1 'polypeptide(L)'
;MTLALISSNDILLKNMNYYISKNVTKVICGNRTLIDKEVIKYVKNNHIPFEILNCEETVEAFESHNNYDTLDLNFADEFILFWNGKDKYIEEFANLCKLKSKKYLMVQVINATR
;
A
#
# COMPACT_ATOMS: atom_id res chain seq x y z
N MET A 1 14.09 0.11 -7.46
CA MET A 1 13.14 0.91 -6.67
C MET A 1 12.29 -0.04 -5.83
N THR A 2 12.17 0.23 -4.54
CA THR A 2 11.28 -0.48 -3.62
C THR A 2 9.93 0.22 -3.59
N LEU A 3 8.88 -0.51 -3.97
CA LEU A 3 7.51 0.00 -4.05
C LEU A 3 6.65 -0.59 -2.93
N ALA A 4 6.00 0.25 -2.13
CA ALA A 4 5.00 -0.16 -1.16
C ALA A 4 3.58 -0.02 -1.72
N LEU A 5 2.74 -1.04 -1.56
CA LEU A 5 1.33 -1.05 -1.97
C LEU A 5 0.48 -1.26 -0.72
N ILE A 6 -0.39 -0.29 -0.44
CA ILE A 6 -1.28 -0.29 0.72
C ILE A 6 -2.70 -0.05 0.22
N SER A 7 -3.69 -0.77 0.74
CA SER A 7 -5.04 -0.76 0.18
C SER A 7 -6.13 -0.85 1.24
N SER A 8 -7.27 -0.23 0.94
CA SER A 8 -8.53 -0.53 1.63
C SER A 8 -8.95 -1.99 1.38
N ASN A 9 -9.59 -2.59 2.39
CA ASN A 9 -9.92 -4.02 2.41
C ASN A 9 -10.86 -4.48 1.27
N ASP A 10 -11.76 -3.62 0.81
CA ASP A 10 -12.87 -3.93 -0.11
C ASP A 10 -12.53 -3.71 -1.59
N ILE A 11 -11.29 -3.31 -1.90
CA ILE A 11 -10.87 -3.05 -3.27
C ILE A 11 -10.30 -4.34 -3.88
N LEU A 12 -10.81 -4.70 -5.06
CA LEU A 12 -10.23 -5.72 -5.92
C LEU A 12 -9.70 -5.09 -7.20
N LEU A 13 -8.40 -5.26 -7.46
CA LEU A 13 -7.76 -4.84 -8.69
C LEU A 13 -6.84 -5.94 -9.20
N LYS A 14 -6.95 -6.29 -10.49
CA LYS A 14 -6.20 -7.42 -11.09
C LYS A 14 -5.08 -6.99 -12.04
N ASN A 15 -5.11 -5.77 -12.55
CA ASN A 15 -4.14 -5.25 -13.53
C ASN A 15 -2.88 -4.70 -12.86
N MET A 16 -2.15 -5.56 -12.13
CA MET A 16 -0.96 -5.17 -11.35
C MET A 16 0.17 -4.60 -12.21
N ASN A 17 0.26 -4.99 -13.48
CA ASN A 17 1.26 -4.47 -14.44
C ASN A 17 1.14 -2.97 -14.71
N TYR A 18 -0.03 -2.38 -14.47
CA TYR A 18 -0.21 -0.93 -14.58
C TYR A 18 0.46 -0.18 -13.42
N TYR A 19 0.47 -0.78 -12.23
CA TYR A 19 0.95 -0.14 -11.00
C TYR A 19 2.38 -0.55 -10.63
N ILE A 20 2.83 -1.74 -11.05
CA ILE A 20 4.17 -2.26 -10.78
C ILE A 20 4.98 -2.17 -12.07
N SER A 21 5.71 -1.05 -12.24
CA SER A 21 6.54 -0.77 -13.41
C SER A 21 7.80 -1.65 -13.46
N LYS A 22 8.42 -1.75 -14.64
CA LYS A 22 9.58 -2.63 -14.90
C LYS A 22 10.85 -2.31 -14.09
N ASN A 23 10.97 -1.10 -13.54
CA ASN A 23 12.10 -0.66 -12.71
C ASN A 23 11.90 -0.95 -11.20
N VAL A 24 10.76 -1.53 -10.82
CA VAL A 24 10.54 -2.02 -9.45
C VAL A 24 11.39 -3.27 -9.21
N THR A 25 12.22 -3.21 -8.17
CA THR A 25 13.17 -4.28 -7.81
C THR A 25 12.77 -5.01 -6.53
N LYS A 26 11.87 -4.43 -5.74
CA LYS A 26 11.28 -5.03 -4.54
C LYS A 26 9.88 -4.46 -4.34
N VAL A 27 8.95 -5.29 -3.89
CA VAL A 27 7.59 -4.88 -3.50
C VAL A 27 7.37 -5.12 -2.02
N ILE A 28 6.68 -4.20 -1.35
CA ILE A 28 6.21 -4.35 0.03
C ILE A 28 4.70 -4.22 0.01
N CYS A 29 3.97 -5.19 0.55
CA CYS A 29 2.50 -5.15 0.61
C CYS A 29 1.98 -5.84 1.87
N GLY A 30 0.69 -5.70 2.17
CA GLY A 30 0.04 -6.52 3.18
C GLY A 30 -0.16 -7.96 2.73
N ASN A 31 -0.95 -8.72 3.49
CA ASN A 31 -1.38 -10.08 3.14
C ASN A 31 -2.88 -10.35 3.39
N ARG A 32 -3.68 -9.31 3.65
CA ARG A 32 -5.07 -9.44 4.11
C ARG A 32 -6.08 -9.11 3.02
N THR A 33 -5.82 -8.07 2.25
CA THR A 33 -6.80 -7.52 1.30
C THR A 33 -6.89 -8.33 0.02
N LEU A 34 -7.92 -8.08 -0.78
CA LEU A 34 -8.04 -8.68 -2.11
C LEU A 34 -6.92 -8.20 -3.06
N ILE A 35 -6.51 -6.93 -2.95
CA ILE A 35 -5.35 -6.42 -3.69
C ILE A 35 -4.06 -7.10 -3.25
N ASP A 36 -3.81 -7.29 -1.96
CA ASP A 36 -2.59 -7.93 -1.45
C ASP A 36 -2.37 -9.30 -2.11
N LYS A 37 -3.44 -10.09 -2.25
CA LYS A 37 -3.40 -11.40 -2.91
C LYS A 37 -3.02 -11.31 -4.39
N GLU A 38 -3.56 -10.33 -5.11
CA GLU A 38 -3.23 -10.11 -6.52
C GLU A 38 -1.81 -9.56 -6.70
N VAL A 39 -1.33 -8.69 -5.79
CA VAL A 39 0.06 -8.22 -5.75
C VAL A 39 1.01 -9.39 -5.55
N ILE A 40 0.79 -10.20 -4.50
CA ILE A 40 1.62 -11.38 -4.20
C ILE A 40 1.65 -12.36 -5.37
N LYS A 41 0.50 -12.60 -6.01
CA LYS A 41 0.43 -13.44 -7.21
C LYS A 41 1.26 -12.85 -8.36
N TYR A 42 1.13 -11.55 -8.62
CA TYR A 42 1.86 -10.88 -9.70
C TYR A 42 3.37 -10.90 -9.47
N VAL A 43 3.86 -10.53 -8.28
CA VAL A 43 5.30 -10.47 -7.99
C VAL A 43 5.93 -11.87 -8.04
N LYS A 44 5.23 -12.91 -7.59
CA LYS A 44 5.67 -14.30 -7.74
C LYS A 44 5.81 -14.71 -9.20
N ASN A 45 4.79 -14.43 -10.02
CA ASN A 45 4.80 -14.78 -11.45
C ASN A 45 5.91 -14.05 -12.23
N ASN A 46 6.31 -12.87 -11.79
CA ASN A 46 7.32 -12.04 -12.44
C ASN A 46 8.70 -12.11 -11.76
N HIS A 47 8.87 -12.99 -10.76
CA HIS A 47 10.12 -13.14 -10.00
C HIS A 47 10.62 -11.83 -9.37
N ILE A 48 9.70 -10.97 -8.95
CA ILE A 48 10.01 -9.71 -8.26
C ILE A 48 10.11 -10.04 -6.76
N PRO A 49 11.24 -9.72 -6.09
CA PRO A 49 11.37 -9.85 -4.64
C PRO A 49 10.24 -9.11 -3.92
N PHE A 50 9.69 -9.71 -2.86
CA PHE A 50 8.65 -9.07 -2.06
C PHE A 50 8.78 -9.35 -0.57
N GLU A 51 8.24 -8.45 0.24
CA GLU A 51 8.14 -8.57 1.68
C GLU A 51 6.70 -8.28 2.11
N ILE A 52 6.21 -9.04 3.09
CA ILE A 52 4.88 -8.84 3.65
C ILE A 52 5.03 -7.93 4.87
N LEU A 53 4.38 -6.77 4.82
CA LEU A 53 4.21 -5.91 5.98
C LEU A 53 3.19 -6.57 6.90
N ASN A 54 3.61 -6.92 8.12
CA ASN A 54 2.71 -7.55 9.08
C ASN A 54 1.83 -6.48 9.73
N CYS A 55 0.64 -6.27 9.15
CA CYS A 55 -0.27 -5.19 9.56
C CYS A 55 -0.79 -5.29 11.00
N GLU A 56 -0.61 -6.41 11.71
CA GLU A 56 -0.98 -6.51 13.14
C GLU A 56 -0.15 -5.56 13.99
N GLU A 57 1.18 -5.61 13.86
CA GLU A 57 2.09 -4.69 14.57
C GLU A 57 1.97 -3.26 14.03
N THR A 58 1.63 -3.10 12.75
CA THR A 58 1.48 -1.77 12.15
C THR A 58 0.18 -1.10 12.58
N VAL A 59 -0.97 -1.78 12.47
CA VAL A 59 -2.28 -1.28 12.90
C VAL A 59 -2.29 -1.06 14.41
N GLU A 60 -1.73 -1.97 15.21
CA GLU A 60 -1.54 -1.70 16.64
C GLU A 60 -0.66 -0.47 16.87
N ALA A 61 0.43 -0.25 16.12
CA ALA A 61 1.21 0.99 16.20
C ALA A 61 0.43 2.25 15.75
N PHE A 62 -0.47 2.12 14.77
CA PHE A 62 -1.37 3.18 14.28
C PHE A 62 -2.51 3.50 15.26
N GLU A 63 -3.07 2.49 15.94
CA GLU A 63 -4.21 2.62 16.85
C GLU A 63 -3.77 2.94 18.29
N SER A 64 -2.62 2.43 18.75
CA SER A 64 -2.14 2.61 20.12
C SER A 64 -1.46 3.94 20.39
N HIS A 65 -0.98 4.63 19.35
CA HIS A 65 -0.30 5.90 19.51
C HIS A 65 -0.91 6.93 18.58
N ASN A 66 -1.42 8.02 19.16
CA ASN A 66 -1.63 9.31 18.49
C ASN A 66 -0.33 9.90 17.87
N ASN A 67 0.70 9.09 17.58
CA ASN A 67 2.00 9.49 17.07
C ASN A 67 2.23 8.91 15.67
N TYR A 68 1.62 9.54 14.68
CA TYR A 68 2.05 9.45 13.27
C TYR A 68 3.54 9.75 13.08
N ASP A 69 4.17 10.45 14.02
CA ASP A 69 5.58 10.85 13.96
C ASP A 69 6.56 9.66 13.98
N THR A 70 6.23 8.54 14.63
CA THR A 70 7.19 7.45 14.87
C THR A 70 7.31 6.45 13.73
N LEU A 71 6.35 6.37 12.82
CA LEU A 71 6.40 5.40 11.73
C LEU A 71 7.45 5.79 10.69
N ASP A 72 8.55 5.03 10.62
CA ASP A 72 9.57 5.27 9.59
C ASP A 72 9.05 4.79 8.22
N LEU A 73 8.96 5.71 7.26
CA LEU A 73 8.58 5.44 5.87
C LEU A 73 9.79 5.19 4.95
N ASN A 74 10.99 4.98 5.50
CA ASN A 74 12.20 4.70 4.72
C ASN A 74 12.28 3.26 4.17
N PHE A 75 11.33 2.39 4.52
CA PHE A 75 11.30 1.02 3.99
C PHE A 75 10.94 0.96 2.49
N ALA A 76 10.38 2.04 1.92
CA ALA A 76 10.05 2.12 0.49
C ALA A 76 10.46 3.47 -0.12
N ASP A 77 10.81 3.43 -1.40
CA ASP A 77 11.12 4.63 -2.19
C ASP A 77 9.84 5.34 -2.65
N GLU A 78 8.80 4.56 -2.94
CA GLU A 78 7.51 5.03 -3.46
C GLU A 78 6.36 4.22 -2.88
N PHE A 79 5.22 4.88 -2.69
CA PHE A 79 4.00 4.30 -2.16
C PHE A 79 2.86 4.41 -3.18
N ILE A 80 2.05 3.36 -3.31
CA ILE A 80 0.75 3.43 -4.00
C ILE A 80 -0.32 3.08 -2.98
N LEU A 81 -1.26 4.00 -2.80
CA LEU A 81 -2.32 3.93 -1.81
C LEU A 81 -3.66 3.73 -2.54
N PHE A 82 -4.28 2.57 -2.39
CA PHE A 82 -5.60 2.31 -2.97
C PHE A 82 -6.69 2.63 -1.94
N TRP A 83 -7.51 3.63 -2.24
CA TRP A 83 -8.49 4.18 -1.31
C TRP A 83 -9.91 4.03 -1.82
N ASN A 84 -10.81 3.51 -0.99
CA ASN A 84 -12.24 3.38 -1.33
C ASN A 84 -13.04 4.68 -1.09
N GLY A 85 -12.37 5.76 -0.67
CA GLY A 85 -12.99 7.05 -0.36
C GLY A 85 -13.59 7.16 1.05
N LYS A 86 -13.47 6.12 1.88
CA LYS A 86 -14.07 6.06 3.23
C LYS A 86 -13.09 5.58 4.30
N ASP A 87 -12.07 4.83 3.90
CA ASP A 87 -11.07 4.26 4.78
C ASP A 87 -10.13 5.35 5.32
N LYS A 88 -10.32 5.71 6.58
CA LYS A 88 -9.54 6.75 7.25
C LYS A 88 -8.07 6.40 7.38
N TYR A 89 -7.75 5.11 7.51
CA TYR A 89 -6.36 4.66 7.65
C TYR A 89 -5.55 5.03 6.40
N ILE A 90 -6.10 4.79 5.20
CA ILE A 90 -5.43 5.11 3.94
C ILE A 90 -5.30 6.63 3.76
N GLU A 91 -6.32 7.39 4.16
CA GLU A 91 -6.30 8.85 4.14
C GLU A 91 -5.21 9.41 5.07
N GLU A 92 -5.13 8.90 6.30
CA GLU A 92 -4.13 9.28 7.30
C GLU A 92 -2.71 8.87 6.88
N PHE A 93 -2.55 7.69 6.28
CA PHE A 93 -1.27 7.24 5.70
C PHE A 93 -0.81 8.18 4.57
N ALA A 94 -1.72 8.64 3.72
CA ALA A 94 -1.39 9.60 2.66
C ALA A 94 -0.94 10.94 3.23
N ASN A 95 -1.60 11.42 4.30
CA ASN A 95 -1.19 12.63 5.02
C ASN A 95 0.21 12.46 5.63
N LEU A 96 0.52 11.27 6.17
CA LEU A 96 1.86 10.95 6.67
C LEU A 96 2.92 10.95 5.56
N CYS A 97 2.63 10.34 4.41
CA CYS A 97 3.53 10.40 3.25
C CYS A 97 3.81 11.86 2.86
N LYS A 98 2.78 12.70 2.81
CA LYS A 98 2.91 14.13 2.51
C LYS A 98 3.75 14.86 3.55
N LEU A 99 3.49 14.66 4.84
CA LEU A 99 4.24 15.27 5.94
C LEU A 99 5.73 14.92 5.88
N LYS A 100 6.05 13.65 5.59
CA LYS A 100 7.42 13.14 5.50
C LYS A 100 8.06 13.32 4.12
N SER A 101 7.45 14.09 3.23
CA SER A 101 7.94 14.34 1.86
C SER A 101 8.26 13.05 1.08
N LYS A 102 7.46 12.00 1.31
CA LYS A 102 7.58 10.72 0.62
C LYS A 102 6.85 10.76 -0.71
N LYS A 103 7.41 10.08 -1.71
CA LYS A 103 6.77 9.93 -3.02
C LYS A 103 5.60 8.95 -2.89
N TYR A 104 4.39 9.39 -3.23
CA TYR A 104 3.23 8.52 -3.23
C TYR A 104 2.25 8.84 -4.38
N LEU A 105 1.48 7.83 -4.78
CA LEU A 105 0.33 7.94 -5.67
C LEU A 105 -0.91 7.49 -4.91
N MET A 106 -1.91 8.36 -4.81
CA MET A 106 -3.24 7.99 -4.32
C MET A 106 -4.13 7.54 -5.48
N VAL A 107 -4.69 6.34 -5.37
CA VAL A 107 -5.63 5.75 -6.33
C VAL A 107 -6.99 5.62 -5.65
N GLN A 108 -7.89 6.57 -5.91
CA GLN A 108 -9.26 6.47 -5.44
C GLN A 108 -10.05 5.49 -6.33
N VAL A 109 -10.56 4.42 -5.73
CA VAL A 109 -11.38 3.42 -6.42
C VAL A 109 -12.85 3.73 -6.19
N ILE A 110 -13.53 4.13 -7.26
CA ILE A 110 -14.96 4.43 -7.25
C ILE A 110 -15.70 3.19 -7.73
N ASN A 111 -16.40 2.51 -6.82
CA ASN A 111 -17.35 1.47 -7.20
C ASN A 111 -18.54 2.13 -7.88
N ALA A 112 -18.58 2.10 -9.20
CA ALA A 112 -19.78 2.42 -9.95
C ALA A 112 -20.79 1.29 -9.73
N THR A 113 -21.62 1.41 -8.70
CA THR A 113 -22.91 0.70 -8.67
C THR A 113 -23.66 1.10 -9.94
N ARG A 114 -23.78 0.15 -10.88
CA ARG A 114 -24.73 0.24 -11.98
C ARG A 114 -26.13 -0.06 -11.49
#